data_AF-A0A6P4HWT3-F1
#
_entry.id   AF-A0A6P4HWT3-F1
#
_cell.length_a   1.000
_cell.length_b   1.000
_cell.length_c   1.000
_cell.angle_alpha   90.00
_cell.angle_beta   90.00
_cell.angle_gamma   90.00
#
_symmetry.space_group_name_H-M   'P 1'
#
loop_
_entity.id
_entity.type
_entity.pdbx_description
1 polymer ?
#
loop_
_entity_poly.entity_id
_entity_poly.type
_entity_poly.pdbx_seq_one_letter_code
_entity_poly.pdbx_strand_id
1 'polypeptide(L)'
;MTQGAGNGNGSSVPQGTQSHGDNLPTPPLHTKLDIQRIPEDAGGGDATQNAATIILTPTSLNLTNTTQNVAANNAGSGNGSGLPTPGGVHGDEYKGPQWWRYLVRHWVNTSEHVALLAIFLGLWAMAWVLLPDFSEPQTVIMRIAFLFVGAQISGILVTFIHLPDMLGMLFFGVLYTNLGFANFQGYQRFELFLREMALINIMLLAGLGLDGDAFKRLWFMILRLTLLPTIVEVAVIAGLAYLTLSMPWLWGIALGLVITAVSPNVVVTVMLKLKEDRLGLNSGIHTLIYAMTTCNDVVAIFMFGVIISVIFSTTSLTQQVLQGPIGIGIGLVFGYLYGTMLQYLPSRNATYANGLRFVLTILGGTIAVMGSRVIGYTSAGALGCVTTAFIARIGWRREESKLTPQQLQAQQIASVPKRLDLLWKFLKPVSFALIGKEINFNVLEGHVIGYGALLVLVGSLFRLAFAYLSTYGGNLSRKERAYITISGFPKATVQAALGPVALDLARAATTANNDQLALASNVLIISVLAIIFTAPLGAILMLRLAPHWLKHGDAVEAVDSPTTPTPTATGQVSAFKRT
;
A
#
# COMPACT_ATOMS: atom_id res chain seq x y z
N MET A 1 48.88 -31.26 -45.63
CA MET A 1 48.73 -31.63 -47.05
C MET A 1 48.05 -30.48 -47.77
N THR A 2 48.82 -29.79 -48.63
CA THR A 2 48.48 -29.03 -49.87
C THR A 2 47.14 -28.27 -49.97
N GLN A 3 47.02 -27.04 -50.50
CA GLN A 3 47.88 -26.04 -51.14
C GLN A 3 46.99 -24.77 -51.30
N GLY A 4 47.45 -23.57 -50.94
CA GLY A 4 47.88 -22.52 -51.90
C GLY A 4 46.92 -21.33 -51.86
N ALA A 5 47.25 -20.07 -52.18
CA ALA A 5 48.46 -19.26 -52.30
C ALA A 5 47.93 -17.84 -52.63
N GLY A 6 48.50 -16.78 -52.06
CA GLY A 6 48.09 -15.40 -52.40
C GLY A 6 48.58 -14.35 -51.41
N ASN A 7 49.81 -13.90 -51.63
CA ASN A 7 50.60 -12.97 -50.82
C ASN A 7 50.32 -11.50 -51.21
N GLY A 8 50.51 -10.52 -50.31
CA GLY A 8 50.35 -9.10 -50.66
C GLY A 8 50.53 -8.04 -49.56
N ASN A 9 51.66 -8.07 -48.85
CA ASN A 9 52.44 -6.99 -48.18
C ASN A 9 51.85 -5.62 -47.77
N GLY A 10 52.29 -5.18 -46.57
CA GLY A 10 52.63 -3.78 -46.24
C GLY A 10 52.38 -3.43 -44.76
N SER A 11 53.32 -3.72 -43.84
CA SER A 11 54.18 -2.75 -43.09
C SER A 11 53.43 -1.59 -42.40
N SER A 12 53.60 -1.20 -41.13
CA SER A 12 54.64 -1.42 -40.11
C SER A 12 54.18 -0.68 -38.83
N VAL A 13 54.47 -1.25 -37.65
CA VAL A 13 54.36 -0.65 -36.30
C VAL A 13 55.69 0.11 -36.03
N PRO A 14 55.77 1.24 -35.26
CA PRO A 14 56.02 1.14 -33.81
C PRO A 14 55.55 2.29 -32.87
N GLN A 15 55.27 1.89 -31.62
CA GLN A 15 55.61 2.46 -30.30
C GLN A 15 55.98 3.95 -30.12
N GLY A 16 55.55 4.52 -28.97
CA GLY A 16 56.41 5.40 -28.15
C GLY A 16 55.80 6.65 -27.49
N THR A 17 55.61 6.59 -26.17
CA THR A 17 56.01 7.58 -25.12
C THR A 17 55.73 9.11 -25.19
N GLN A 18 55.05 9.57 -24.12
CA GLN A 18 55.33 10.74 -23.24
C GLN A 18 55.32 12.22 -23.72
N SER A 19 54.48 13.00 -23.00
CA SER A 19 54.76 14.29 -22.31
C SER A 19 54.44 15.66 -22.95
N HIS A 20 53.82 16.48 -22.07
CA HIS A 20 53.77 17.96 -21.94
C HIS A 20 52.96 18.85 -22.90
N GLY A 21 52.15 19.75 -22.30
CA GLY A 21 51.94 21.12 -22.80
C GLY A 21 50.51 21.68 -22.74
N ASP A 22 50.16 22.28 -21.59
CA ASP A 22 49.21 23.37 -21.29
C ASP A 22 48.22 23.94 -22.34
N ASN A 23 46.93 24.01 -21.96
CA ASN A 23 46.08 25.21 -21.84
C ASN A 23 44.57 24.90 -22.04
N LEU A 24 43.76 25.18 -21.02
CA LEU A 24 42.27 25.23 -21.02
C LEU A 24 41.75 26.51 -21.73
N PRO A 25 40.42 26.74 -21.92
CA PRO A 25 39.25 25.84 -22.05
C PRO A 25 38.34 26.22 -23.26
N THR A 26 37.40 25.37 -23.72
CA THR A 26 36.11 25.80 -24.36
C THR A 26 35.12 24.64 -24.62
N PRO A 27 33.80 24.91 -24.75
CA PRO A 27 32.66 24.00 -24.50
C PRO A 27 32.05 23.40 -25.81
N PRO A 28 30.93 22.62 -25.77
CA PRO A 28 30.63 21.62 -26.79
C PRO A 28 29.93 22.16 -28.05
N LEU A 29 30.15 21.41 -29.12
CA LEU A 29 29.68 21.56 -30.50
C LEU A 29 28.19 21.18 -30.68
N HIS A 30 27.51 21.98 -31.53
CA HIS A 30 26.56 21.60 -32.60
C HIS A 30 25.10 21.19 -32.26
N THR A 31 24.03 21.62 -32.96
CA THR A 31 23.84 22.43 -34.20
C THR A 31 22.40 22.98 -34.29
N LYS A 32 22.28 24.13 -34.98
CA LYS A 32 21.13 24.98 -35.35
C LYS A 32 19.95 24.29 -36.04
N LEU A 33 18.75 24.91 -35.96
CA LEU A 33 17.95 25.28 -37.14
C LEU A 33 16.92 26.39 -36.83
N ASP A 34 16.91 27.38 -37.72
CA ASP A 34 16.24 28.68 -37.67
C ASP A 34 14.71 28.64 -37.89
N ILE A 35 14.03 29.61 -37.29
CA ILE A 35 12.60 29.91 -37.43
C ILE A 35 12.42 30.87 -38.61
N GLN A 36 11.56 30.50 -39.57
CA GLN A 36 11.14 31.37 -40.68
C GLN A 36 9.62 31.61 -40.61
N ARG A 37 9.22 32.89 -40.61
CA ARG A 37 7.83 33.41 -40.60
C ARG A 37 7.28 33.54 -42.04
N ILE A 38 5.97 33.88 -42.10
CA ILE A 38 5.19 34.67 -43.12
C ILE A 38 4.26 33.78 -44.01
N PRO A 39 3.03 34.19 -44.45
CA PRO A 39 1.93 35.03 -43.91
C PRO A 39 0.49 34.41 -44.09
N GLU A 40 -0.55 35.14 -43.67
CA GLU A 40 -1.98 34.96 -44.01
C GLU A 40 -2.31 35.37 -45.47
N ASP A 41 -3.17 34.62 -46.18
CA ASP A 41 -4.44 35.08 -46.81
C ASP A 41 -5.04 34.10 -47.86
N ALA A 42 -6.38 34.09 -47.90
CA ALA A 42 -7.31 33.77 -49.00
C ALA A 42 -7.60 32.31 -49.49
N GLY A 43 -8.88 31.89 -49.32
CA GLY A 43 -9.73 31.40 -50.43
C GLY A 43 -9.99 29.89 -50.65
N GLY A 44 -11.20 29.44 -50.31
CA GLY A 44 -12.05 28.56 -51.16
C GLY A 44 -11.92 27.02 -51.12
N GLY A 45 -13.06 26.33 -50.96
CA GLY A 45 -13.41 25.13 -51.75
C GLY A 45 -13.25 23.73 -51.14
N ASP A 46 -14.40 23.16 -50.76
CA ASP A 46 -14.84 21.74 -50.70
C ASP A 46 -13.90 20.51 -50.75
N ALA A 47 -14.25 19.59 -49.83
CA ALA A 47 -14.44 18.15 -49.97
C ALA A 47 -13.29 17.11 -49.81
N THR A 48 -13.58 16.21 -48.86
CA THR A 48 -13.29 14.75 -48.80
C THR A 48 -11.95 14.20 -48.28
N GLN A 49 -12.04 13.76 -47.00
CA GLN A 49 -11.72 12.43 -46.47
C GLN A 49 -10.26 11.93 -46.31
N ASN A 50 -9.92 11.75 -45.02
CA ASN A 50 -9.31 10.58 -44.35
C ASN A 50 -7.92 10.74 -43.72
N ALA A 51 -7.85 10.23 -42.48
CA ALA A 51 -6.70 9.93 -41.61
C ALA A 51 -6.07 11.11 -40.85
N ALA A 52 -6.60 11.40 -39.66
CA ALA A 52 -5.88 12.13 -38.61
C ALA A 52 -5.92 11.35 -37.29
N THR A 53 -4.74 10.82 -36.94
CA THR A 53 -4.30 10.33 -35.63
C THR A 53 -4.75 11.28 -34.51
N ILE A 54 -5.65 10.82 -33.65
CA ILE A 54 -6.06 11.54 -32.44
C ILE A 54 -4.97 11.33 -31.38
N ILE A 55 -4.10 12.32 -31.24
CA ILE A 55 -3.20 12.48 -30.08
C ILE A 55 -4.06 13.02 -28.94
N LEU A 56 -4.33 12.19 -27.93
CA LEU A 56 -5.00 12.60 -26.69
C LEU A 56 -4.00 13.37 -25.80
N THR A 57 -4.18 14.70 -25.74
CA THR A 57 -3.65 15.57 -24.68
C THR A 57 -4.41 15.32 -23.36
N PRO A 58 -3.73 15.21 -22.21
CA PRO A 58 -4.42 15.09 -20.92
C PRO A 58 -4.95 16.45 -20.46
N THR A 59 -6.27 16.53 -20.33
CA THR A 59 -7.01 17.68 -19.79
C THR A 59 -6.66 17.91 -18.32
N SER A 60 -6.06 19.05 -18.02
CA SER A 60 -5.90 19.58 -16.67
C SER A 60 -7.25 20.10 -16.17
N LEU A 61 -7.89 19.38 -15.24
CA LEU A 61 -8.96 19.93 -14.41
C LEU A 61 -8.35 20.45 -13.11
N ASN A 62 -8.02 21.74 -13.14
CA ASN A 62 -7.58 22.50 -11.98
C ASN A 62 -8.81 23.20 -11.40
N LEU A 63 -9.31 22.73 -10.25
CA LEU A 63 -10.35 23.42 -9.48
C LEU A 63 -10.13 23.14 -7.98
N THR A 64 -9.05 23.69 -7.46
CA THR A 64 -8.89 23.98 -6.03
C THR A 64 -8.92 25.49 -5.87
N ASN A 65 -10.06 26.02 -5.42
CA ASN A 65 -10.15 27.39 -4.95
C ASN A 65 -9.39 27.51 -3.62
N THR A 66 -8.21 28.10 -3.70
CA THR A 66 -7.54 28.85 -2.65
C THR A 66 -8.41 30.04 -2.25
N THR A 67 -8.82 30.11 -0.98
CA THR A 67 -9.15 31.40 -0.34
C THR A 67 -8.26 31.55 0.89
N GLN A 68 -7.07 32.09 0.66
CA GLN A 68 -6.29 32.77 1.67
C GLN A 68 -6.31 34.26 1.35
N ASN A 69 -6.94 35.01 2.24
CA ASN A 69 -6.59 36.35 2.70
C ASN A 69 -5.62 37.14 1.82
N VAL A 70 -6.19 38.06 1.04
CA VAL A 70 -5.50 39.30 0.64
C VAL A 70 -6.48 40.44 0.84
N ALA A 71 -6.34 41.16 1.95
CA ALA A 71 -6.59 42.61 2.05
C ALA A 71 -6.42 43.07 3.51
N ALA A 72 -5.17 43.36 3.90
CA ALA A 72 -4.91 44.40 4.89
C ALA A 72 -4.46 45.64 4.11
N ASN A 73 -5.20 46.75 4.27
CA ASN A 73 -4.75 48.16 4.23
C ASN A 73 -5.86 49.07 3.66
N ASN A 74 -6.62 49.69 4.56
CA ASN A 74 -6.79 51.14 4.66
C ASN A 74 -7.96 51.46 5.59
N ALA A 75 -7.63 51.79 6.84
CA ALA A 75 -8.55 52.50 7.72
C ALA A 75 -8.42 54.00 7.41
N GLY A 76 -9.48 54.59 6.86
CA GLY A 76 -9.58 56.01 6.57
C GLY A 76 -11.03 56.47 6.55
N SER A 77 -11.44 57.11 7.64
CA SER A 77 -12.53 58.07 7.85
C SER A 77 -13.51 58.36 6.69
N GLY A 78 -14.82 58.23 6.96
CA GLY A 78 -15.86 58.80 6.09
C GLY A 78 -17.28 58.47 6.54
N ASN A 79 -17.91 59.39 7.27
CA ASN A 79 -19.30 59.38 7.73
C ASN A 79 -20.26 59.48 6.53
N GLY A 80 -21.32 58.67 6.47
CA GLY A 80 -22.31 58.74 5.37
C GLY A 80 -23.52 57.83 5.57
N SER A 81 -24.60 58.41 6.07
CA SER A 81 -25.94 57.85 6.25
C SER A 81 -26.60 57.34 4.97
N GLY A 82 -27.21 56.16 5.02
CA GLY A 82 -28.17 55.70 4.02
C GLY A 82 -28.41 54.19 4.06
N LEU A 83 -29.44 53.76 4.80
CA LEU A 83 -30.03 52.42 4.60
C LEU A 83 -30.66 52.40 3.19
N PRO A 84 -30.59 51.26 2.46
CA PRO A 84 -31.60 50.23 2.66
C PRO A 84 -31.05 48.80 2.68
N THR A 85 -31.63 48.01 3.60
CA THR A 85 -31.84 46.54 3.65
C THR A 85 -30.89 45.59 2.88
N PRO A 86 -30.34 44.56 3.55
CA PRO A 86 -29.49 43.57 2.90
C PRO A 86 -30.32 42.63 2.02
N GLY A 87 -30.14 42.74 0.71
CA GLY A 87 -30.45 41.68 -0.23
C GLY A 87 -29.46 40.54 -0.03
N GLY A 88 -29.70 39.72 1.00
CA GLY A 88 -29.06 38.44 1.14
C GLY A 88 -29.46 37.58 -0.06
N VAL A 89 -28.49 37.24 -0.90
CA VAL A 89 -28.60 36.07 -1.77
C VAL A 89 -28.56 34.86 -0.84
N HIS A 90 -29.72 34.55 -0.27
CA HIS A 90 -30.02 33.21 0.20
C HIS A 90 -29.84 32.31 -1.01
N GLY A 91 -28.71 31.60 -1.08
CA GLY A 91 -28.66 30.36 -1.85
C GLY A 91 -29.75 29.49 -1.26
N ASP A 92 -30.82 29.26 -2.02
CA ASP A 92 -31.99 28.52 -1.61
C ASP A 92 -31.57 27.26 -0.85
N GLU A 93 -31.85 27.25 0.46
CA GLU A 93 -31.57 26.12 1.32
C GLU A 93 -32.52 25.00 0.91
N TYR A 94 -32.05 24.13 0.00
CA TYR A 94 -32.85 23.11 -0.69
C TYR A 94 -33.75 22.35 0.30
N LYS A 95 -35.06 22.57 0.20
CA LYS A 95 -36.10 22.03 1.10
C LYS A 95 -36.52 20.59 0.79
N GLY A 96 -35.71 19.80 0.09
CA GLY A 96 -36.08 18.41 -0.20
C GLY A 96 -35.99 17.48 1.02
N PRO A 97 -36.30 16.18 0.82
CA PRO A 97 -36.32 15.17 1.88
C PRO A 97 -34.99 15.08 2.63
N GLN A 98 -35.03 14.75 3.93
CA GLN A 98 -33.81 14.66 4.76
C GLN A 98 -32.77 13.68 4.17
N TRP A 99 -33.22 12.58 3.57
CA TRP A 99 -32.35 11.61 2.90
C TRP A 99 -31.65 12.21 1.67
N TRP A 100 -32.31 13.10 0.91
CA TRP A 100 -31.72 13.75 -0.25
C TRP A 100 -30.66 14.77 0.16
N ARG A 101 -30.91 15.59 1.20
CA ARG A 101 -29.89 16.51 1.72
C ARG A 101 -28.68 15.77 2.28
N TYR A 102 -28.91 14.65 2.95
CA TYR A 102 -27.85 13.76 3.42
C TYR A 102 -27.03 13.19 2.24
N LEU A 103 -27.70 12.76 1.18
CA LEU A 103 -27.07 12.24 -0.04
C LEU A 103 -26.26 13.33 -0.76
N VAL A 104 -26.81 14.54 -0.96
CA VAL A 104 -26.09 15.66 -1.59
C VAL A 104 -24.87 16.06 -0.78
N ARG A 105 -24.96 16.07 0.56
CA ARG A 105 -23.82 16.39 1.44
C ARG A 105 -22.71 15.33 1.39
N HIS A 106 -23.04 14.06 1.18
CA HIS A 106 -22.08 12.97 1.03
C HIS A 106 -21.74 12.64 -0.44
N TRP A 107 -22.29 13.40 -1.39
CA TRP A 107 -22.25 13.08 -2.81
C TRP A 107 -20.83 12.93 -3.34
N VAL A 108 -19.90 13.79 -2.93
CA VAL A 108 -18.49 13.73 -3.36
C VAL A 108 -17.84 12.37 -3.03
N ASN A 109 -18.19 11.77 -1.90
CA ASN A 109 -17.64 10.46 -1.49
C ASN A 109 -18.41 9.29 -2.12
N THR A 110 -19.73 9.44 -2.34
CA THR A 110 -20.56 8.36 -2.89
C THR A 110 -20.59 8.34 -4.42
N SER A 111 -20.34 9.47 -5.08
CA SER A 111 -20.49 9.61 -6.54
C SER A 111 -19.48 8.75 -7.32
N GLU A 112 -18.27 8.58 -6.81
CA GLU A 112 -17.25 7.71 -7.42
C GLU A 112 -17.75 6.26 -7.48
N HIS A 113 -18.31 5.76 -6.39
CA HIS A 113 -18.84 4.39 -6.32
C HIS A 113 -20.10 4.20 -7.16
N VAL A 114 -20.99 5.20 -7.17
CA VAL A 114 -22.19 5.18 -8.02
C VAL A 114 -21.81 5.20 -9.50
N ALA A 115 -20.80 5.99 -9.89
CA ALA A 115 -20.30 6.01 -11.26
C ALA A 115 -19.69 4.66 -11.66
N LEU A 116 -18.88 4.03 -10.79
CA LEU A 116 -18.32 2.70 -11.04
C LEU A 116 -19.43 1.63 -11.17
N LEU A 117 -20.47 1.71 -10.35
CA LEU A 117 -21.62 0.82 -10.45
C LEU A 117 -22.38 1.02 -11.76
N ALA A 118 -22.61 2.27 -12.17
CA ALA A 118 -23.26 2.57 -13.45
C ALA A 118 -22.44 2.07 -14.65
N ILE A 119 -21.11 2.23 -14.61
CA ILE A 119 -20.20 1.67 -15.63
C ILE A 119 -20.31 0.14 -15.65
N PHE A 120 -20.30 -0.52 -14.49
CA PHE A 120 -20.46 -1.97 -14.41
C PHE A 120 -21.79 -2.43 -15.01
N LEU A 121 -22.91 -1.77 -14.65
CA LEU A 121 -24.23 -2.11 -15.20
C LEU A 121 -24.29 -1.87 -16.71
N GLY A 122 -23.69 -0.79 -17.21
CA GLY A 122 -23.58 -0.54 -18.65
C GLY A 122 -22.76 -1.60 -19.37
N LEU A 123 -21.59 -1.97 -18.83
CA LEU A 123 -20.76 -3.05 -19.38
C LEU A 123 -21.46 -4.41 -19.30
N TRP A 124 -22.20 -4.67 -18.23
CA TRP A 124 -22.98 -5.90 -18.09
C TRP A 124 -24.12 -5.94 -19.09
N ALA A 125 -24.86 -4.86 -19.30
CA ALA A 125 -25.91 -4.77 -20.32
C ALA A 125 -25.34 -4.98 -21.73
N MET A 126 -24.17 -4.39 -22.03
CA MET A 126 -23.46 -4.64 -23.28
C MET A 126 -23.01 -6.11 -23.43
N ALA A 127 -22.47 -6.71 -22.37
CA ALA A 127 -22.07 -8.11 -22.36
C ALA A 127 -23.28 -9.05 -22.50
N TRP A 128 -24.42 -8.69 -21.93
CA TRP A 128 -25.69 -9.41 -22.08
C TRP A 128 -26.12 -9.49 -23.54
N VAL A 129 -25.98 -8.38 -24.27
CA VAL A 129 -26.35 -8.30 -25.69
C VAL A 129 -25.34 -9.01 -26.58
N LEU A 130 -24.04 -8.87 -26.31
CA LEU A 130 -22.97 -9.36 -27.19
C LEU A 130 -22.53 -10.81 -26.90
N LEU A 131 -22.56 -11.24 -25.64
CA LEU A 131 -22.00 -12.50 -25.15
C LEU A 131 -22.94 -13.11 -24.09
N PRO A 132 -24.18 -13.51 -24.46
CA PRO A 132 -25.17 -14.04 -23.52
C PRO A 132 -24.65 -15.26 -22.74
N ASP A 133 -23.90 -16.14 -23.41
CA ASP A 133 -23.36 -17.39 -22.82
C ASP A 133 -22.45 -17.15 -21.59
N PHE A 134 -21.85 -15.96 -21.46
CA PHE A 134 -20.96 -15.62 -20.34
C PHE A 134 -21.58 -14.62 -19.36
N SER A 135 -22.64 -13.94 -19.75
CA SER A 135 -23.21 -12.78 -19.03
C SER A 135 -24.54 -13.07 -18.35
N GLU A 136 -25.13 -14.23 -18.60
CA GLU A 136 -26.28 -14.72 -17.83
C GLU A 136 -25.99 -14.76 -16.32
N PRO A 137 -26.96 -14.47 -15.43
CA PRO A 137 -26.73 -14.32 -13.99
C PRO A 137 -26.33 -15.65 -13.33
N GLN A 138 -26.65 -16.76 -14.02
CA GLN A 138 -26.37 -18.10 -13.54
C GLN A 138 -24.94 -18.55 -13.85
N THR A 139 -24.24 -17.88 -14.77
CA THR A 139 -22.86 -18.25 -15.16
C THR A 139 -21.89 -18.02 -14.01
N VAL A 140 -20.82 -18.81 -13.98
CA VAL A 140 -19.81 -18.71 -12.91
C VAL A 140 -19.12 -17.35 -12.91
N ILE A 141 -18.82 -16.80 -14.11
CA ILE A 141 -18.17 -15.50 -14.25
C ILE A 141 -19.06 -14.39 -13.68
N MET A 142 -20.36 -14.42 -13.99
CA MET A 142 -21.28 -13.40 -13.49
C MET A 142 -21.49 -13.51 -11.98
N ARG A 143 -21.52 -14.74 -11.43
CA ARG A 143 -21.56 -14.96 -9.97
C ARG A 143 -20.31 -14.41 -9.28
N ILE A 144 -19.13 -14.51 -9.89
CA ILE A 144 -17.90 -13.91 -9.36
C ILE A 144 -17.97 -12.38 -9.44
N ALA A 145 -18.48 -11.83 -10.54
CA ALA A 145 -18.68 -10.38 -10.69
C ALA A 145 -19.65 -9.82 -9.64
N PHE A 146 -20.80 -10.49 -9.43
CA PHE A 146 -21.76 -10.11 -8.39
C PHE A 146 -21.18 -10.24 -6.98
N LEU A 147 -20.33 -11.25 -6.72
CA LEU A 147 -19.62 -11.36 -5.46
C LEU A 147 -18.79 -10.09 -5.20
N PHE A 148 -18.02 -9.61 -6.17
CA PHE A 148 -17.13 -8.45 -5.99
C PHE A 148 -17.88 -7.12 -5.94
N VAL A 149 -18.85 -6.91 -6.83
CA VAL A 149 -19.67 -5.69 -6.83
C VAL A 149 -20.53 -5.62 -5.58
N GLY A 150 -21.18 -6.71 -5.19
CA GLY A 150 -21.95 -6.78 -3.96
C GLY A 150 -21.08 -6.60 -2.71
N ALA A 151 -19.86 -7.14 -2.70
CA ALA A 151 -18.91 -6.89 -1.61
C ALA A 151 -18.52 -5.41 -1.51
N GLN A 152 -18.27 -4.73 -2.63
CA GLN A 152 -17.98 -3.30 -2.64
C GLN A 152 -19.17 -2.48 -2.10
N ILE A 153 -20.40 -2.79 -2.55
CA ILE A 153 -21.63 -2.11 -2.09
C ILE A 153 -21.82 -2.36 -0.59
N SER A 154 -21.69 -3.60 -0.12
CA SER A 154 -21.79 -3.96 1.29
C SER A 154 -20.73 -3.26 2.13
N GLY A 155 -19.49 -3.14 1.62
CA GLY A 155 -18.43 -2.38 2.25
C GLY A 155 -18.81 -0.91 2.47
N ILE A 156 -19.37 -0.25 1.45
CA ILE A 156 -19.88 1.12 1.53
C ILE A 156 -21.06 1.21 2.52
N LEU A 157 -21.97 0.24 2.50
CA LEU A 157 -23.11 0.25 3.42
C LEU A 157 -22.66 0.22 4.89
N VAL A 158 -21.61 -0.57 5.17
CA VAL A 158 -21.04 -0.69 6.51
C VAL A 158 -20.29 0.57 6.95
N THR A 159 -19.74 1.37 6.03
CA THR A 159 -19.10 2.65 6.41
C THR A 159 -20.10 3.67 6.94
N PHE A 160 -21.38 3.62 6.54
CA PHE A 160 -22.43 4.47 7.14
C PHE A 160 -22.65 4.19 8.62
N ILE A 161 -22.31 2.98 9.09
CA ILE A 161 -22.38 2.57 10.50
C ILE A 161 -21.06 2.90 11.24
N HIS A 162 -20.14 3.65 10.61
CA HIS A 162 -18.81 3.99 11.15
C HIS A 162 -17.91 2.77 11.42
N LEU A 163 -18.18 1.65 10.76
CA LEU A 163 -17.35 0.45 10.82
C LEU A 163 -16.40 0.37 9.61
N PRO A 164 -15.28 -0.34 9.72
CA PRO A 164 -14.38 -0.56 8.59
C PRO A 164 -15.09 -1.25 7.41
N ASP A 165 -14.94 -0.71 6.21
CA ASP A 165 -15.52 -1.23 4.96
C ASP A 165 -15.16 -2.70 4.66
N MET A 166 -13.97 -3.14 5.06
CA MET A 166 -13.50 -4.53 4.94
C MET A 166 -14.45 -5.54 5.60
N LEU A 167 -15.13 -5.16 6.69
CA LEU A 167 -16.10 -6.02 7.36
C LEU A 167 -17.34 -6.26 6.49
N GLY A 168 -17.83 -5.23 5.80
CA GLY A 168 -18.96 -5.36 4.88
C GLY A 168 -18.63 -6.23 3.68
N MET A 169 -17.43 -6.07 3.13
CA MET A 169 -16.93 -6.90 2.03
C MET A 169 -16.83 -8.39 2.43
N LEU A 170 -16.29 -8.65 3.62
CA LEU A 170 -16.18 -10.00 4.18
C LEU A 170 -17.55 -10.61 4.45
N PHE A 171 -18.42 -9.87 5.14
CA PHE A 171 -19.77 -10.33 5.48
C PHE A 171 -20.57 -10.69 4.23
N PHE A 172 -20.46 -9.90 3.16
CA PHE A 172 -21.13 -10.22 1.90
C PHE A 172 -20.63 -11.54 1.31
N GLY A 173 -19.33 -11.82 1.37
CA GLY A 173 -18.78 -13.10 0.93
C GLY A 173 -19.34 -14.29 1.72
N VAL A 174 -19.43 -14.16 3.05
CA VAL A 174 -20.05 -15.17 3.92
C VAL A 174 -21.51 -15.38 3.54
N LEU A 175 -22.28 -14.29 3.43
CA LEU A 175 -23.70 -14.34 3.05
C LEU A 175 -23.88 -15.01 1.67
N TYR A 176 -23.06 -14.65 0.70
CA TYR A 176 -23.14 -15.15 -0.67
C TYR A 176 -22.96 -16.68 -0.76
N THR A 177 -22.04 -17.24 0.04
CA THR A 177 -21.88 -18.70 0.15
C THR A 177 -23.03 -19.37 0.85
N ASN A 178 -23.46 -18.82 1.98
CA ASN A 178 -24.50 -19.47 2.79
C ASN A 178 -25.90 -19.37 2.16
N LEU A 179 -26.11 -18.48 1.18
CA LEU A 179 -27.29 -18.46 0.31
C LEU A 179 -27.20 -19.43 -0.89
N GLY A 180 -26.07 -20.14 -1.07
CA GLY A 180 -25.87 -21.08 -2.16
C GLY A 180 -25.48 -20.45 -3.51
N PHE A 181 -25.12 -19.16 -3.54
CA PHE A 181 -24.75 -18.48 -4.77
C PHE A 181 -23.27 -18.65 -5.17
N ALA A 182 -22.42 -19.11 -4.25
CA ALA A 182 -20.97 -19.26 -4.40
C ALA A 182 -20.49 -20.54 -5.13
N ASN A 183 -21.21 -20.98 -6.16
CA ASN A 183 -20.80 -22.14 -6.96
C ASN A 183 -19.80 -21.73 -8.04
N PHE A 184 -18.50 -21.85 -7.75
CA PHE A 184 -17.41 -21.43 -8.64
C PHE A 184 -16.65 -22.60 -9.30
N GLN A 185 -17.35 -23.71 -9.56
CA GLN A 185 -16.74 -24.88 -10.19
C GLN A 185 -16.13 -24.51 -11.55
N GLY A 186 -14.87 -24.91 -11.76
CA GLY A 186 -14.11 -24.67 -12.99
C GLY A 186 -13.22 -23.41 -12.96
N TYR A 187 -13.42 -22.50 -11.99
CA TYR A 187 -12.68 -21.23 -11.90
C TYR A 187 -11.78 -21.12 -10.66
N GLN A 188 -11.50 -22.22 -9.96
CA GLN A 188 -10.69 -22.20 -8.74
C GLN A 188 -9.27 -21.63 -8.99
N ARG A 189 -8.67 -21.92 -10.15
CA ARG A 189 -7.36 -21.34 -10.53
C ARG A 189 -7.40 -19.81 -10.64
N PHE A 190 -8.53 -19.26 -11.12
CA PHE A 190 -8.71 -17.82 -11.23
C PHE A 190 -8.87 -17.19 -9.84
N GLU A 191 -9.62 -17.82 -8.93
CA GLU A 191 -9.72 -17.38 -7.53
C GLU A 191 -8.35 -17.36 -6.84
N LEU A 192 -7.57 -18.43 -7.00
CA LEU A 192 -6.21 -18.53 -6.47
C LEU A 192 -5.32 -17.41 -7.01
N PHE A 193 -5.35 -17.17 -8.32
CA PHE A 193 -4.61 -16.09 -8.95
C PHE A 193 -4.99 -14.72 -8.38
N LEU A 194 -6.28 -14.44 -8.18
CA LEU A 194 -6.75 -13.18 -7.59
C LEU A 194 -6.27 -13.00 -6.14
N ARG A 195 -6.31 -14.05 -5.32
CA ARG A 195 -5.77 -14.02 -3.95
C ARG A 195 -4.26 -13.79 -3.95
N GLU A 196 -3.53 -14.45 -4.85
CA GLU A 196 -2.08 -14.28 -4.98
C GLU A 196 -1.72 -12.85 -5.39
N MET A 197 -2.45 -12.26 -6.34
CA MET A 197 -2.23 -10.87 -6.74
C MET A 197 -2.51 -9.90 -5.60
N ALA A 198 -3.55 -10.14 -4.79
CA ALA A 198 -3.82 -9.37 -3.59
C ALA A 198 -2.67 -9.48 -2.56
N LEU A 199 -2.18 -10.69 -2.32
CA LEU A 199 -1.04 -10.94 -1.43
C LEU A 199 0.21 -10.22 -1.93
N ILE A 200 0.58 -10.37 -3.21
CA ILE A 200 1.73 -9.69 -3.83
C ILE A 200 1.62 -8.17 -3.64
N ASN A 201 0.44 -7.59 -3.90
CA ASN A 201 0.24 -6.15 -3.74
C ASN A 201 0.45 -5.67 -2.30
N ILE A 202 -0.05 -6.41 -1.30
CA ILE A 202 0.17 -6.11 0.13
C ILE A 202 1.66 -6.16 0.47
N MET A 203 2.38 -7.15 -0.05
CA MET A 203 3.80 -7.35 0.23
C MET A 203 4.68 -6.26 -0.40
N LEU A 204 4.35 -5.85 -1.62
CA LEU A 204 4.98 -4.70 -2.27
C LEU A 204 4.72 -3.41 -1.49
N LEU A 205 3.48 -3.17 -1.05
CA LEU A 205 3.13 -2.03 -0.21
C LEU A 205 3.90 -2.03 1.12
N ALA A 206 4.05 -3.20 1.76
CA ALA A 206 4.86 -3.34 2.97
C ALA A 206 6.33 -2.97 2.70
N GLY A 207 6.94 -3.51 1.64
CA GLY A 207 8.32 -3.14 1.28
C GLY A 207 8.51 -1.65 0.97
N LEU A 208 7.57 -1.03 0.25
CA LEU A 208 7.60 0.40 -0.08
C LEU A 208 7.29 1.32 1.12
N GLY A 209 6.58 0.81 2.12
CA GLY A 209 6.23 1.52 3.35
C GLY A 209 7.37 1.61 4.36
N LEU A 210 8.41 0.79 4.23
CA LEU A 210 9.58 0.82 5.11
C LEU A 210 10.41 2.09 4.89
N ASP A 211 10.51 2.91 5.93
CA ASP A 211 11.36 4.10 5.93
C ASP A 211 12.77 3.73 6.39
N GLY A 212 13.71 3.61 5.44
CA GLY A 212 15.10 3.25 5.74
C GLY A 212 15.84 4.24 6.65
N ASP A 213 15.51 5.54 6.60
CA ASP A 213 16.19 6.57 7.41
C ASP A 213 15.64 6.58 8.84
N ALA A 214 14.32 6.50 8.98
CA ALA A 214 13.68 6.35 10.29
C ALA A 214 14.06 5.02 10.94
N PHE A 215 14.13 3.94 10.15
CA PHE A 215 14.56 2.62 10.61
C PHE A 215 15.98 2.70 11.15
N LYS A 216 16.95 3.30 10.45
CA LYS A 216 18.32 3.47 10.96
C LYS A 216 18.39 4.27 12.26
N ARG A 217 17.66 5.38 12.34
CA ARG A 217 17.68 6.27 13.51
C ARG A 217 17.06 5.62 14.76
N LEU A 218 16.01 4.83 14.59
CA LEU A 218 15.22 4.25 15.68
C LEU A 218 15.25 2.71 15.69
N TRP A 219 16.26 2.10 15.07
CA TRP A 219 16.27 0.66 14.75
C TRP A 219 16.04 -0.21 15.99
N PHE A 220 16.73 0.10 17.09
CA PHE A 220 16.62 -0.67 18.32
C PHE A 220 15.22 -0.58 18.95
N MET A 221 14.61 0.62 18.95
CA MET A 221 13.26 0.82 19.45
C MET A 221 12.23 0.12 18.57
N ILE A 222 12.32 0.28 17.24
CA ILE A 222 11.40 -0.35 16.27
C ILE A 222 11.50 -1.87 16.39
N LEU A 223 12.71 -2.43 16.45
CA LEU A 223 12.93 -3.87 16.52
C LEU A 223 12.40 -4.45 17.83
N ARG A 224 12.65 -3.80 18.97
CA ARG A 224 12.14 -4.27 20.27
C ARG A 224 10.61 -4.16 20.36
N LEU A 225 10.04 -3.09 19.82
CA LEU A 225 8.59 -2.86 19.78
C LEU A 225 7.88 -3.81 18.80
N THR A 226 8.59 -4.30 17.79
CA THR A 226 8.04 -5.25 16.81
C THR A 226 8.25 -6.69 17.24
N LEU A 227 9.47 -7.12 17.56
CA LEU A 227 9.79 -8.52 17.79
C LEU A 227 9.28 -9.04 19.13
N LEU A 228 9.47 -8.31 20.23
CA LEU A 228 9.10 -8.81 21.56
C LEU A 228 7.60 -9.10 21.67
N PRO A 229 6.68 -8.19 21.27
CA PRO A 229 5.25 -8.46 21.38
C PRO A 229 4.81 -9.56 20.42
N THR A 230 5.42 -9.63 19.23
CA THR A 230 5.14 -10.64 18.22
C THR A 230 5.55 -12.04 18.66
N ILE A 231 6.75 -12.21 19.22
CA ILE A 231 7.20 -13.51 19.74
C ILE A 231 6.25 -13.99 20.85
N VAL A 232 5.87 -13.09 21.77
CA VAL A 232 4.98 -13.46 22.89
C VAL A 232 3.57 -13.78 22.38
N GLU A 233 3.00 -12.96 21.50
CA GLU A 233 1.68 -13.21 20.93
C GLU A 233 1.64 -14.53 20.16
N VAL A 234 2.63 -14.81 19.32
CA VAL A 234 2.76 -16.08 18.59
C VAL A 234 2.88 -17.26 19.55
N ALA A 235 3.71 -17.15 20.60
CA ALA A 235 3.90 -18.22 21.58
C ALA A 235 2.62 -18.52 22.37
N VAL A 236 1.91 -17.47 22.82
CA VAL A 236 0.62 -17.61 23.52
C VAL A 236 -0.43 -18.23 22.61
N ILE A 237 -0.52 -17.76 21.36
CA ILE A 237 -1.47 -18.31 20.38
C ILE A 237 -1.14 -19.76 20.06
N ALA A 238 0.13 -20.11 19.83
CA ALA A 238 0.54 -21.48 19.55
C ALA A 238 0.24 -22.42 20.73
N GLY A 239 0.54 -21.99 21.97
CA GLY A 239 0.25 -22.76 23.17
C GLY A 239 -1.25 -22.98 23.39
N LEU A 240 -2.06 -21.92 23.22
CA LEU A 240 -3.51 -22.03 23.33
C LEU A 240 -4.11 -22.90 22.21
N ALA A 241 -3.63 -22.79 20.98
CA ALA A 241 -4.07 -23.62 19.85
C ALA A 241 -3.76 -25.11 20.09
N TYR A 242 -2.59 -25.41 20.66
CA TYR A 242 -2.23 -26.78 21.05
C TYR A 242 -3.14 -27.31 22.16
N LEU A 243 -3.40 -26.52 23.20
CA LEU A 243 -4.20 -26.95 24.36
C LEU A 243 -5.71 -27.04 24.08
N THR A 244 -6.25 -26.15 23.26
CA THR A 244 -7.71 -26.02 23.07
C THR A 244 -8.24 -26.68 21.80
N LEU A 245 -7.49 -26.58 20.70
CA LEU A 245 -7.88 -27.08 19.37
C LEU A 245 -7.08 -28.31 18.95
N SER A 246 -6.22 -28.83 19.85
CA SER A 246 -5.33 -29.97 19.59
C SER A 246 -4.48 -29.81 18.32
N MET A 247 -4.16 -28.56 17.94
CA MET A 247 -3.36 -28.29 16.74
C MET A 247 -1.88 -28.58 17.00
N PRO A 248 -1.16 -29.23 16.06
CA PRO A 248 0.28 -29.41 16.18
C PRO A 248 1.02 -28.08 16.32
N TRP A 249 2.16 -28.06 17.01
CA TRP A 249 2.93 -26.84 17.29
C TRP A 249 3.23 -26.00 16.04
N LEU A 250 3.60 -26.63 14.91
CA LEU A 250 3.87 -25.89 13.66
C LEU A 250 2.62 -25.17 13.14
N TRP A 251 1.44 -25.80 13.22
CA TRP A 251 0.17 -25.19 12.84
C TRP A 251 -0.25 -24.08 13.82
N GLY A 252 -0.02 -24.28 15.12
CA GLY A 252 -0.23 -23.24 16.13
C GLY A 252 0.67 -22.02 15.92
N ILE A 253 1.95 -22.24 15.56
CA ILE A 253 2.89 -21.16 15.22
C ILE A 253 2.47 -20.47 13.92
N ALA A 254 2.08 -21.23 12.88
CA ALA A 254 1.58 -20.66 11.64
C ALA A 254 0.36 -19.76 11.90
N LEU A 255 -0.59 -20.24 12.71
CA LEU A 255 -1.74 -19.46 13.16
C LEU A 255 -1.29 -18.20 13.91
N GLY A 256 -0.39 -18.32 14.88
CA GLY A 256 0.20 -17.18 15.59
C GLY A 256 0.79 -16.13 14.66
N LEU A 257 1.52 -16.54 13.62
CA LEU A 257 2.13 -15.66 12.64
C LEU A 257 1.12 -14.97 11.73
N VAL A 258 0.00 -15.62 11.40
CA VAL A 258 -1.10 -14.96 10.69
C VAL A 258 -1.78 -13.93 11.59
N ILE A 259 -2.05 -14.30 12.85
CA ILE A 259 -2.80 -13.45 13.77
C ILE A 259 -1.96 -12.24 14.21
N THR A 260 -0.66 -12.38 14.46
CA THR A 260 0.20 -11.30 14.98
C THR A 260 0.40 -10.11 14.02
N ALA A 261 0.12 -10.30 12.73
CA ALA A 261 0.22 -9.24 11.73
C ALA A 261 -0.76 -8.07 12.02
N VAL A 262 -0.34 -6.83 11.79
CA VAL A 262 -1.12 -5.62 12.15
C VAL A 262 -1.60 -4.97 10.87
N SER A 263 -2.89 -4.62 10.76
CA SER A 263 -3.38 -4.06 9.49
C SER A 263 -2.91 -2.62 9.26
N PRO A 264 -2.08 -2.36 8.24
CA PRO A 264 -1.62 -1.01 7.95
C PRO A 264 -2.77 -0.13 7.48
N ASN A 265 -3.73 -0.67 6.72
CA ASN A 265 -4.81 0.14 6.16
C ASN A 265 -5.70 0.78 7.24
N VAL A 266 -6.02 0.03 8.30
CA VAL A 266 -6.78 0.58 9.44
C VAL A 266 -5.95 1.62 10.20
N VAL A 267 -4.67 1.34 10.41
CA VAL A 267 -3.77 2.26 11.13
C VAL A 267 -3.52 3.54 10.33
N VAL A 268 -3.24 3.44 9.03
CA VAL A 268 -2.95 4.56 8.11
C VAL A 268 -4.15 5.50 8.02
N THR A 269 -5.36 4.97 7.83
CA THR A 269 -6.57 5.81 7.73
C THR A 269 -6.81 6.60 9.01
N VAL A 270 -6.61 5.99 10.17
CA VAL A 270 -6.67 6.70 11.45
C VAL A 270 -5.53 7.72 11.59
N MET A 271 -4.29 7.37 11.24
CA MET A 271 -3.16 8.30 11.31
C MET A 271 -3.33 9.51 10.38
N LEU A 272 -3.89 9.32 9.19
CA LEU A 272 -4.17 10.43 8.25
C LEU A 272 -5.19 11.40 8.84
N LYS A 273 -6.28 10.88 9.42
CA LYS A 273 -7.26 11.70 10.12
C LYS A 273 -6.63 12.47 11.28
N LEU A 274 -5.77 11.83 12.07
CA LEU A 274 -5.07 12.51 13.18
C LEU A 274 -4.07 13.56 12.70
N LYS A 275 -3.47 13.36 11.53
CA LYS A 275 -2.63 14.36 10.89
C LYS A 275 -3.46 15.60 10.49
N GLU A 276 -4.67 15.39 9.97
CA GLU A 276 -5.62 16.49 9.67
C GLU A 276 -6.04 17.21 10.96
N ASP A 277 -6.32 16.46 12.03
CA ASP A 277 -6.67 16.99 13.36
C ASP A 277 -5.46 17.58 14.14
N ARG A 278 -4.27 17.56 13.54
CA ARG A 278 -2.98 18.03 14.11
C ARG A 278 -2.63 17.40 15.46
N LEU A 279 -3.03 16.14 15.69
CA LEU A 279 -2.72 15.38 16.90
C LEU A 279 -1.42 14.57 16.69
N GLY A 280 -0.49 14.64 17.66
CA GLY A 280 0.68 13.75 17.69
C GLY A 280 1.79 14.05 16.68
N LEU A 281 1.75 15.21 16.00
CA LEU A 281 2.72 15.62 14.98
C LEU A 281 4.14 15.83 15.53
N ASN A 282 4.25 16.36 16.76
CA ASN A 282 5.53 16.82 17.32
C ASN A 282 6.40 15.69 17.89
N SER A 283 5.83 14.51 18.13
CA SER A 283 6.51 13.41 18.85
C SER A 283 7.06 12.33 17.92
N GLY A 284 6.96 12.48 16.60
CA GLY A 284 7.40 11.46 15.63
C GLY A 284 6.63 10.13 15.73
N ILE A 285 5.50 10.12 16.45
CA ILE A 285 4.69 8.93 16.76
C ILE A 285 4.14 8.31 15.48
N HIS A 286 3.68 9.11 14.53
CA HIS A 286 3.16 8.59 13.26
C HIS A 286 4.23 7.81 12.50
N THR A 287 5.45 8.36 12.38
CA THR A 287 6.57 7.67 11.75
C THR A 287 6.94 6.38 12.49
N LEU A 288 6.94 6.40 13.83
CA LEU A 288 7.23 5.20 14.62
C LEU A 288 6.16 4.12 14.41
N ILE A 289 4.87 4.49 14.45
CA ILE A 289 3.74 3.59 14.20
C ILE A 289 3.84 2.98 12.81
N TYR A 290 4.01 3.80 11.76
CA TYR A 290 4.17 3.31 10.39
C TYR A 290 5.34 2.34 10.24
N ALA A 291 6.49 2.66 10.84
CA ALA A 291 7.67 1.80 10.77
C ALA A 291 7.48 0.48 11.50
N MET A 292 6.90 0.49 12.71
CA MET A 292 6.66 -0.75 13.47
C MET A 292 5.60 -1.63 12.82
N THR A 293 4.49 -1.08 12.30
CA THR A 293 3.43 -1.89 11.69
C THR A 293 3.93 -2.55 10.42
N THR A 294 4.69 -1.80 9.62
CA THR A 294 5.28 -2.32 8.39
C THR A 294 6.34 -3.38 8.69
N CYS A 295 7.22 -3.14 9.67
CA CYS A 295 8.22 -4.13 10.09
C CYS A 295 7.56 -5.41 10.63
N ASN A 296 6.50 -5.27 11.42
CA ASN A 296 5.71 -6.38 11.94
C ASN A 296 5.14 -7.26 10.82
N ASP A 297 4.53 -6.64 9.81
CA ASP A 297 3.95 -7.37 8.69
C ASP A 297 5.01 -8.10 7.87
N VAL A 298 6.17 -7.47 7.63
CA VAL A 298 7.29 -8.13 6.94
C VAL A 298 7.76 -9.36 7.71
N VAL A 299 7.96 -9.24 9.02
CA VAL A 299 8.37 -10.38 9.87
C VAL A 299 7.31 -11.47 9.88
N ALA A 300 6.04 -11.12 10.06
CA ALA A 300 4.92 -12.06 10.12
C ALA A 300 4.76 -12.84 8.81
N ILE A 301 4.70 -12.14 7.67
CA ILE A 301 4.55 -12.76 6.34
C ILE A 301 5.74 -13.67 6.01
N PHE A 302 6.96 -13.19 6.29
CA PHE A 302 8.17 -13.97 6.04
C PHE A 302 8.22 -15.25 6.88
N MET A 303 8.05 -15.12 8.20
CA MET A 303 8.09 -16.28 9.10
C MET A 303 6.94 -17.25 8.82
N PHE A 304 5.75 -16.76 8.46
CA PHE A 304 4.64 -17.61 8.03
C PHE A 304 5.03 -18.45 6.81
N GLY A 305 5.67 -17.83 5.81
CA GLY A 305 6.19 -18.54 4.65
C GLY A 305 7.20 -19.64 5.02
N VAL A 306 8.10 -19.39 5.98
CA VAL A 306 9.04 -20.41 6.48
C VAL A 306 8.31 -21.58 7.11
N ILE A 307 7.40 -21.32 8.05
CA ILE A 307 6.67 -22.38 8.77
C ILE A 307 5.78 -23.19 7.83
N ILE A 308 5.08 -22.54 6.91
CA ILE A 308 4.25 -23.21 5.89
C ILE A 308 5.11 -24.06 4.95
N SER A 309 6.28 -23.56 4.54
CA SER A 309 7.21 -24.36 3.74
C SER A 309 7.63 -25.62 4.48
N VAL A 310 7.88 -25.55 5.79
CA VAL A 310 8.21 -26.72 6.61
C VAL A 310 7.01 -27.68 6.70
N ILE A 311 5.79 -27.19 6.95
CA ILE A 311 4.57 -28.01 7.06
C ILE A 311 4.31 -28.85 5.79
N PHE A 312 4.52 -28.25 4.61
CA PHE A 312 4.26 -28.91 3.33
C PHE A 312 5.53 -29.49 2.67
N SER A 313 6.67 -29.43 3.35
CA SER A 313 7.90 -30.02 2.82
C SER A 313 7.84 -31.56 2.85
N THR A 314 8.21 -32.18 1.74
CA THR A 314 8.25 -33.65 1.58
C THR A 314 9.62 -34.24 1.88
N THR A 315 10.58 -33.42 2.33
CA THR A 315 12.00 -33.76 2.41
C THR A 315 12.44 -34.15 3.83
N SER A 316 13.66 -34.71 3.96
CA SER A 316 14.23 -35.12 5.25
C SER A 316 14.32 -33.96 6.26
N LEU A 317 14.19 -34.24 7.56
CA LEU A 317 14.17 -33.23 8.64
C LEU A 317 15.32 -32.21 8.53
N THR A 318 16.52 -32.66 8.17
CA THR A 318 17.71 -31.80 7.97
C THR A 318 17.52 -30.80 6.82
N GLN A 319 16.91 -31.24 5.71
CA GLN A 319 16.60 -30.36 4.59
C GLN A 319 15.45 -29.41 4.91
N GLN A 320 14.48 -29.80 5.75
CA GLN A 320 13.41 -28.90 6.21
C GLN A 320 13.95 -27.73 7.04
N VAL A 321 14.90 -28.01 7.95
CA VAL A 321 15.54 -26.96 8.76
C VAL A 321 16.39 -26.04 7.89
N LEU A 322 17.09 -26.59 6.89
CA LEU A 322 17.95 -25.81 5.99
C LEU A 322 17.15 -25.01 4.95
N GLN A 323 15.92 -25.44 4.62
CA GLN A 323 15.04 -24.74 3.68
C GLN A 323 14.72 -23.31 4.12
N GLY A 324 14.57 -23.08 5.44
CA GLY A 324 14.35 -21.76 6.00
C GLY A 324 15.46 -20.78 5.61
N PRO A 325 16.70 -20.94 6.15
CA PRO A 325 17.84 -20.07 5.85
C PRO A 325 18.16 -19.91 4.35
N ILE A 326 18.07 -21.01 3.58
CA ILE A 326 18.30 -20.95 2.12
C ILE A 326 17.23 -20.06 1.46
N GLY A 327 15.97 -20.22 1.82
CA GLY A 327 14.88 -19.37 1.32
C GLY A 327 15.11 -17.89 1.62
N ILE A 328 15.65 -17.56 2.80
CA ILE A 328 16.05 -16.18 3.16
C ILE A 328 17.11 -15.68 2.18
N GLY A 329 18.16 -16.45 1.98
CA GLY A 329 19.27 -16.09 1.09
C GLY A 329 18.79 -15.82 -0.33
N ILE A 330 18.00 -16.74 -0.89
CA ILE A 330 17.43 -16.60 -2.24
C ILE A 330 16.55 -15.35 -2.34
N GLY A 331 15.63 -15.16 -1.40
CA GLY A 331 14.73 -14.02 -1.38
C GLY A 331 15.46 -12.69 -1.28
N LEU A 332 16.44 -12.57 -0.37
CA LEU A 332 17.23 -11.34 -0.21
C LEU A 332 18.10 -11.05 -1.44
N VAL A 333 18.78 -12.06 -2.00
CA VAL A 333 19.62 -11.88 -3.19
C VAL A 333 18.77 -11.48 -4.39
N PHE A 334 17.68 -12.20 -4.68
CA PHE A 334 16.76 -11.83 -5.75
C PHE A 334 16.21 -10.42 -5.54
N GLY A 335 15.72 -10.13 -4.33
CA GLY A 335 15.14 -8.86 -3.97
C GLY A 335 16.11 -7.69 -4.14
N TYR A 336 17.36 -7.88 -3.71
CA TYR A 336 18.43 -6.89 -3.87
C TYR A 336 18.79 -6.66 -5.33
N LEU A 337 18.98 -7.72 -6.12
CA LEU A 337 19.35 -7.61 -7.53
C LEU A 337 18.23 -6.97 -8.35
N TYR A 338 17.00 -7.46 -8.23
CA TYR A 338 15.84 -6.93 -8.94
C TYR A 338 15.47 -5.52 -8.46
N GLY A 339 15.51 -5.27 -7.15
CA GLY A 339 15.28 -3.96 -6.57
C GLY A 339 16.30 -2.93 -7.04
N THR A 340 17.57 -3.31 -7.16
CA THR A 340 18.62 -2.45 -7.73
C THR A 340 18.39 -2.21 -9.22
N MET A 341 17.96 -3.22 -9.99
CA MET A 341 17.57 -3.05 -11.39
C MET A 341 16.45 -2.00 -11.54
N LEU A 342 15.44 -2.00 -10.67
CA LEU A 342 14.35 -1.01 -10.65
C LEU A 342 14.81 0.43 -10.31
N GLN A 343 16.00 0.60 -9.76
CA GLN A 343 16.57 1.94 -9.54
C GLN A 343 17.10 2.53 -10.84
N TYR A 344 17.59 1.69 -11.76
CA TYR A 344 18.16 2.12 -13.04
C TYR A 344 17.15 2.06 -14.20
N LEU A 345 16.21 1.12 -14.14
CA LEU A 345 15.20 0.90 -15.17
C LEU A 345 13.80 1.28 -14.65
N PRO A 346 13.03 2.11 -15.38
CA PRO A 346 13.34 2.87 -16.60
C PRO A 346 14.27 4.07 -16.38
N SER A 347 14.88 4.54 -17.47
CA SER A 347 15.71 5.75 -17.50
C SER A 347 14.96 6.96 -16.90
N ARG A 348 15.68 7.78 -16.12
CA ARG A 348 15.16 8.92 -15.36
C ARG A 348 14.41 9.94 -16.22
N ASN A 349 14.78 10.05 -17.50
CA ASN A 349 14.23 11.04 -18.41
C ASN A 349 13.03 10.51 -19.22
N ALA A 350 12.58 9.28 -18.97
CA ALA A 350 11.45 8.70 -19.68
C ALA A 350 10.13 9.33 -19.22
N THR A 351 9.31 9.81 -20.16
CA THR A 351 8.00 10.43 -19.90
C THR A 351 7.07 9.57 -19.05
N TYR A 352 7.12 8.24 -19.22
CA TYR A 352 6.28 7.27 -18.52
C TYR A 352 7.02 6.50 -17.40
N ALA A 353 8.12 7.06 -16.86
CA ALA A 353 8.98 6.36 -15.90
C ALA A 353 8.20 5.76 -14.72
N ASN A 354 7.29 6.52 -14.10
CA ASN A 354 6.52 6.04 -12.95
C ASN A 354 5.54 4.91 -13.29
N GLY A 355 4.96 4.91 -14.50
CA GLY A 355 4.09 3.84 -14.97
C GLY A 355 4.87 2.55 -15.20
N LEU A 356 6.05 2.64 -15.84
CA LEU A 356 6.92 1.49 -16.04
C LEU A 356 7.48 0.95 -14.72
N ARG A 357 7.89 1.82 -13.79
CA ARG A 357 8.32 1.41 -12.44
C ARG A 357 7.21 0.63 -11.73
N PHE A 358 5.96 1.07 -11.83
CA PHE A 358 4.82 0.36 -11.25
C PHE A 358 4.65 -1.04 -11.86
N VAL A 359 4.61 -1.15 -13.19
CA VAL A 359 4.45 -2.44 -13.88
C VAL A 359 5.61 -3.38 -13.56
N LEU A 360 6.86 -2.91 -13.63
CA LEU A 360 8.04 -3.71 -13.30
C LEU A 360 8.07 -4.13 -11.83
N THR A 361 7.57 -3.31 -10.91
CA THR A 361 7.50 -3.66 -9.49
C THR A 361 6.50 -4.78 -9.23
N ILE A 362 5.32 -4.72 -9.86
CA ILE A 362 4.33 -5.81 -9.80
C ILE A 362 4.93 -7.07 -10.41
N LEU A 363 5.53 -6.96 -11.61
CA LEU A 363 6.14 -8.09 -12.29
C LEU A 363 7.25 -8.74 -11.44
N GLY A 364 8.11 -7.95 -10.83
CA GLY A 364 9.14 -8.43 -9.90
C GLY A 364 8.55 -9.16 -8.70
N GLY A 365 7.49 -8.62 -8.11
CA GLY A 365 6.76 -9.28 -7.02
C GLY A 365 6.12 -10.60 -7.45
N THR A 366 5.48 -10.64 -8.63
CA THR A 366 4.88 -11.84 -9.21
C THR A 366 5.94 -12.90 -9.50
N ILE A 367 7.06 -12.52 -10.12
CA ILE A 367 8.19 -13.44 -10.39
C ILE A 367 8.77 -13.98 -9.08
N ALA A 368 8.93 -13.14 -8.05
CA ALA A 368 9.41 -13.58 -6.75
C ALA A 368 8.47 -14.65 -6.16
N VAL A 369 7.17 -14.34 -6.04
CA VAL A 369 6.20 -15.24 -5.40
C VAL A 369 5.98 -16.51 -6.22
N MET A 370 5.61 -16.38 -7.50
CA MET A 370 5.33 -17.54 -8.36
C MET A 370 6.60 -18.35 -8.66
N GLY A 371 7.71 -17.68 -8.96
CA GLY A 371 8.99 -18.36 -9.22
C GLY A 371 9.49 -19.15 -8.01
N SER A 372 9.34 -18.60 -6.80
CA SER A 372 9.73 -19.30 -5.58
C SER A 372 8.91 -20.59 -5.32
N ARG A 373 7.64 -20.61 -5.74
CA ARG A 373 6.78 -21.81 -5.65
C ARG A 373 7.27 -22.90 -6.59
N VAL A 374 7.70 -22.53 -7.80
CA VAL A 374 8.29 -23.47 -8.78
C VAL A 374 9.60 -24.07 -8.29
N ILE A 375 10.44 -23.27 -7.61
CA ILE A 375 11.73 -23.73 -7.06
C ILE A 375 11.52 -24.52 -5.74
N GLY A 376 10.33 -24.48 -5.14
CA GLY A 376 10.01 -25.19 -3.89
C GLY A 376 10.40 -24.44 -2.61
N TYR A 377 10.71 -23.15 -2.69
CA TYR A 377 11.08 -22.30 -1.54
C TYR A 377 10.09 -21.14 -1.38
N THR A 378 8.86 -21.42 -0.94
CA THR A 378 7.78 -20.42 -0.85
C THR A 378 8.13 -19.20 0.02
N SER A 379 8.97 -19.39 1.05
CA SER A 379 9.50 -18.32 1.90
C SER A 379 10.37 -17.31 1.15
N ALA A 380 11.08 -17.75 0.10
CA ALA A 380 11.94 -16.90 -0.71
C ALA A 380 11.15 -15.87 -1.52
N GLY A 381 9.98 -16.26 -2.04
CA GLY A 381 9.16 -15.35 -2.84
C GLY A 381 8.55 -14.23 -2.02
N ALA A 382 8.14 -14.58 -0.79
CA ALA A 382 7.64 -13.62 0.16
C ALA A 382 8.71 -12.54 0.50
N LEU A 383 9.88 -12.99 0.94
CA LEU A 383 10.96 -12.05 1.30
C LEU A 383 11.51 -11.30 0.09
N GLY A 384 11.60 -11.97 -1.06
CA GLY A 384 12.05 -11.38 -2.32
C GLY A 384 11.14 -10.25 -2.78
N CYS A 385 9.81 -10.45 -2.73
CA CYS A 385 8.83 -9.43 -3.07
C CYS A 385 8.98 -8.17 -2.20
N VAL A 386 9.04 -8.33 -0.87
CA VAL A 386 9.22 -7.21 0.06
C VAL A 386 10.57 -6.51 -0.16
N THR A 387 11.64 -7.28 -0.33
CA THR A 387 13.00 -6.76 -0.48
C THR A 387 13.16 -6.01 -1.80
N THR A 388 12.60 -6.51 -2.91
CA THR A 388 12.53 -5.81 -4.20
C THR A 388 11.92 -4.41 -4.03
N ALA A 389 10.75 -4.34 -3.40
CA ALA A 389 10.05 -3.08 -3.13
C ALA A 389 10.88 -2.14 -2.24
N PHE A 390 11.44 -2.65 -1.15
CA PHE A 390 12.23 -1.84 -0.22
C PHE A 390 13.50 -1.25 -0.86
N ILE A 391 14.27 -2.08 -1.57
CA ILE A 391 15.50 -1.63 -2.24
C ILE A 391 15.15 -0.63 -3.36
N ALA A 392 14.08 -0.86 -4.13
CA ALA A 392 13.61 0.09 -5.12
C ALA A 392 13.23 1.44 -4.48
N ARG A 393 12.52 1.42 -3.34
CA ARG A 393 12.13 2.64 -2.60
C ARG A 393 13.32 3.47 -2.15
N ILE A 394 14.39 2.84 -1.65
CA ILE A 394 15.61 3.55 -1.23
C ILE A 394 16.21 4.31 -2.42
N GLY A 395 16.32 3.67 -3.58
CA GLY A 395 16.83 4.31 -4.79
C GLY A 395 15.96 5.48 -5.23
N TRP A 396 14.64 5.28 -5.29
CA TRP A 396 13.71 6.33 -5.70
C TRP A 396 13.64 7.50 -4.73
N ARG A 397 13.74 7.28 -3.41
CA ARG A 397 13.78 8.38 -2.42
C ARG A 397 15.03 9.26 -2.56
N ARG A 398 16.18 8.66 -2.91
CA ARG A 398 17.41 9.40 -3.20
C ARG A 398 17.31 10.27 -4.46
N GLU A 399 16.42 9.90 -5.37
CA GLU A 399 16.09 10.70 -6.55
C GLU A 399 15.10 11.81 -6.18
N GLU A 400 14.06 11.48 -5.42
CA GLU A 400 13.07 12.44 -4.90
C GLU A 400 13.74 13.58 -4.13
N SER A 401 14.77 13.29 -3.33
CA SER A 401 15.50 14.32 -2.55
C SER A 401 16.31 15.32 -3.40
N LYS A 402 16.49 15.05 -4.70
CA LYS A 402 17.26 15.91 -5.61
C LYS A 402 16.36 16.78 -6.51
N LEU A 403 15.05 16.61 -6.41
CA LEU A 403 14.08 17.31 -7.27
C LEU A 403 13.57 18.60 -6.62
N THR A 404 13.16 19.55 -7.46
CA THR A 404 12.54 20.79 -7.00
C THR A 404 11.15 20.54 -6.39
N PRO A 405 10.65 21.41 -5.48
CA PRO A 405 9.37 21.19 -4.79
C PRO A 405 8.17 20.97 -5.73
N GLN A 406 8.12 21.68 -6.87
CA GLN A 406 7.06 21.50 -7.88
C GLN A 406 7.15 20.14 -8.59
N GLN A 407 8.36 19.67 -8.93
CA GLN A 407 8.56 18.35 -9.54
C GLN A 407 8.24 17.21 -8.55
N LEU A 408 8.56 17.42 -7.27
CA LEU A 408 8.28 16.47 -6.20
C LEU A 408 6.78 16.26 -6.01
N GLN A 409 5.97 17.33 -6.07
CA GLN A 409 4.51 17.24 -5.98
C GLN A 409 3.92 16.46 -7.16
N ALA A 410 4.36 16.73 -8.40
CA ALA A 410 3.93 15.98 -9.58
C ALA A 410 4.33 14.49 -9.51
N GLN A 411 5.53 14.19 -9.00
CA GLN A 411 6.01 12.82 -8.86
C GLN A 411 5.33 12.06 -7.71
N GLN A 412 4.96 12.73 -6.62
CA GLN A 412 4.21 12.14 -5.50
C GLN A 412 2.83 11.66 -5.93
N ILE A 413 2.12 12.45 -6.75
CA ILE A 413 0.79 12.11 -7.27
C ILE A 413 0.85 10.83 -8.13
N ALA A 414 1.91 10.67 -8.93
CA ALA A 414 2.10 9.52 -9.81
C ALA A 414 2.96 8.39 -9.22
N SER A 415 3.30 8.46 -7.93
CA SER A 415 4.27 7.56 -7.29
C SER A 415 3.81 6.09 -7.30
N VAL A 416 4.77 5.16 -7.36
CA VAL A 416 4.50 3.72 -7.36
C VAL A 416 3.66 3.27 -6.16
N PRO A 417 3.91 3.73 -4.91
CA PRO A 417 3.06 3.39 -3.77
C PRO A 417 1.60 3.82 -3.95
N LYS A 418 1.34 5.01 -4.53
CA LYS A 418 -0.03 5.48 -4.80
C LYS A 418 -0.74 4.66 -5.87
N ARG A 419 -0.02 4.17 -6.87
CA ARG A 419 -0.57 3.26 -7.89
C ARG A 419 -0.87 1.87 -7.33
N LEU A 420 -0.03 1.35 -6.43
CA LEU A 420 -0.31 0.09 -5.72
C LEU A 420 -1.45 0.23 -4.71
N ASP A 421 -1.62 1.41 -4.10
CA ASP A 421 -2.78 1.74 -3.28
C ASP A 421 -4.06 1.80 -4.13
N LEU A 422 -4.00 2.38 -5.33
CA LEU A 422 -5.11 2.33 -6.29
C LEU A 422 -5.45 0.90 -6.71
N LEU A 423 -4.43 0.07 -6.99
CA LEU A 423 -4.63 -1.35 -7.29
C LEU A 423 -5.23 -2.09 -6.08
N TRP A 424 -4.81 -1.74 -4.86
CA TRP A 424 -5.37 -2.29 -3.64
C TRP A 424 -6.85 -1.98 -3.49
N LYS A 425 -7.32 -0.78 -3.87
CA LYS A 425 -8.76 -0.46 -3.86
C LYS A 425 -9.60 -1.46 -4.66
N PHE A 426 -9.04 -2.01 -5.75
CA PHE A 426 -9.69 -3.06 -6.54
C PHE A 426 -9.49 -4.47 -5.95
N LEU A 427 -8.28 -4.81 -5.51
CA LEU A 427 -7.97 -6.14 -4.95
C LEU A 427 -8.56 -6.37 -3.55
N LYS A 428 -8.91 -5.30 -2.84
CA LYS A 428 -9.46 -5.35 -1.48
C LYS A 428 -10.84 -6.03 -1.44
N PRO A 429 -11.87 -5.60 -2.19
CA PRO A 429 -13.15 -6.32 -2.26
C PRO A 429 -12.98 -7.78 -2.70
N VAL A 430 -12.11 -8.01 -3.68
CA VAL A 430 -11.79 -9.35 -4.17
C VAL A 430 -11.24 -10.24 -3.04
N SER A 431 -10.22 -9.78 -2.33
CA SER A 431 -9.60 -10.53 -1.23
C SER A 431 -10.57 -10.81 -0.09
N PHE A 432 -11.29 -9.79 0.40
CA PHE A 432 -12.21 -9.91 1.53
C PHE A 432 -13.48 -10.72 1.19
N ALA A 433 -14.01 -10.60 -0.03
CA ALA A 433 -15.15 -11.40 -0.45
C ALA A 433 -14.77 -12.87 -0.67
N LEU A 434 -13.60 -13.13 -1.26
CA LEU A 434 -13.11 -14.49 -1.45
C LEU A 434 -12.79 -15.18 -0.12
N ILE A 435 -12.21 -14.51 0.87
CA ILE A 435 -12.06 -15.13 2.21
C ILE A 435 -13.41 -15.37 2.88
N GLY A 436 -14.35 -14.44 2.80
CA GLY A 436 -15.71 -14.61 3.32
C GLY A 436 -16.41 -15.82 2.68
N LYS A 437 -16.23 -16.01 1.37
CA LYS A 437 -16.81 -17.13 0.61
C LYS A 437 -16.41 -18.49 1.16
N GLU A 438 -15.20 -18.64 1.71
CA GLU A 438 -14.73 -19.93 2.23
C GLU A 438 -15.41 -20.33 3.55
N ILE A 439 -16.19 -19.45 4.17
CA ILE A 439 -16.86 -19.72 5.45
C ILE A 439 -18.26 -20.28 5.20
N ASN A 440 -18.42 -21.58 5.44
CA ASN A 440 -19.69 -22.27 5.36
C ASN A 440 -20.18 -22.64 6.76
N PHE A 441 -21.33 -22.09 7.20
CA PHE A 441 -21.87 -22.35 8.53
C PHE A 441 -22.31 -23.81 8.73
N ASN A 442 -22.60 -24.54 7.66
CA ASN A 442 -23.00 -25.95 7.75
C ASN A 442 -21.84 -26.87 8.20
N VAL A 443 -20.59 -26.43 8.00
CA VAL A 443 -19.38 -27.19 8.35
C VAL A 443 -18.65 -26.54 9.53
N LEU A 444 -19.21 -25.44 10.08
CA LEU A 444 -18.53 -24.64 11.08
C LEU A 444 -18.82 -25.19 12.49
N GLU A 445 -17.81 -25.78 13.09
CA GLU A 445 -17.94 -26.30 14.44
C GLU A 445 -17.87 -25.18 15.48
N GLY A 446 -18.90 -25.06 16.34
CA GLY A 446 -18.99 -24.00 17.34
C GLY A 446 -17.83 -23.99 18.34
N HIS A 447 -17.21 -25.15 18.58
CA HIS A 447 -16.04 -25.26 19.45
C HIS A 447 -14.83 -24.48 18.88
N VAL A 448 -14.60 -24.53 17.56
CA VAL A 448 -13.53 -23.79 16.87
C VAL A 448 -13.76 -22.28 16.98
N ILE A 449 -15.01 -21.84 16.87
CA ILE A 449 -15.36 -20.43 16.99
C ILE A 449 -15.08 -19.91 18.41
N GLY A 450 -15.55 -20.64 19.43
CA GLY A 450 -15.38 -20.25 20.83
C GLY A 450 -13.91 -20.18 21.24
N TYR A 451 -13.15 -21.25 21.00
CA TYR A 451 -11.72 -21.29 21.30
C TYR A 451 -10.91 -20.34 20.42
N GLY A 452 -11.28 -20.19 19.15
CA GLY A 452 -10.68 -19.23 18.23
C GLY A 452 -10.84 -17.77 18.68
N ALA A 453 -12.03 -17.40 19.16
CA ALA A 453 -12.26 -16.07 19.73
C ALA A 453 -11.43 -15.86 21.01
N LEU A 454 -11.42 -16.84 21.92
CA LEU A 454 -10.64 -16.80 23.16
C LEU A 454 -9.14 -16.60 22.87
N LEU A 455 -8.59 -17.40 21.98
CA LEU A 455 -7.22 -17.33 21.49
C LEU A 455 -6.85 -15.93 20.99
N VAL A 456 -7.68 -15.36 20.11
CA VAL A 456 -7.44 -14.03 19.52
C VAL A 456 -7.46 -12.95 20.61
N LEU A 457 -8.43 -13.01 21.53
CA LEU A 457 -8.56 -12.03 22.61
C LEU A 457 -7.38 -12.13 23.58
N VAL A 458 -7.07 -13.32 24.08
CA VAL A 458 -5.97 -13.52 25.03
C VAL A 458 -4.63 -13.19 24.37
N GLY A 459 -4.38 -13.67 23.15
CA GLY A 459 -3.16 -13.33 22.40
C GLY A 459 -3.00 -11.83 22.20
N SER A 460 -4.07 -11.13 21.82
CA SER A 460 -4.04 -9.67 21.65
C SER A 460 -3.80 -8.92 22.96
N LEU A 461 -4.30 -9.40 24.11
CA LEU A 461 -4.03 -8.81 25.42
C LEU A 461 -2.56 -8.93 25.80
N PHE A 462 -1.95 -10.12 25.61
CA PHE A 462 -0.53 -10.32 25.86
C PHE A 462 0.33 -9.45 24.92
N ARG A 463 -0.05 -9.33 23.65
CA ARG A 463 0.59 -8.40 22.70
C ARG A 463 0.59 -6.98 23.25
N LEU A 464 -0.56 -6.46 23.70
CA LEU A 464 -0.67 -5.10 24.25
C LEU A 464 0.21 -4.90 25.48
N ALA A 465 0.23 -5.87 26.40
CA ALA A 465 1.05 -5.81 27.61
C ALA A 465 2.55 -5.77 27.29
N PHE A 466 3.02 -6.66 26.42
CA PHE A 466 4.43 -6.72 26.04
C PHE A 466 4.84 -5.59 25.09
N ALA A 467 3.94 -5.11 24.23
CA ALA A 467 4.18 -3.90 23.46
C ALA A 467 4.39 -2.69 24.38
N TYR A 468 3.59 -2.57 25.45
CA TYR A 468 3.78 -1.49 26.42
C TYR A 468 5.13 -1.61 27.12
N LEU A 469 5.51 -2.82 27.53
CA LEU A 469 6.84 -3.08 28.11
C LEU A 469 7.98 -2.74 27.12
N SER A 470 7.81 -3.04 25.84
CA SER A 470 8.77 -2.71 24.78
C SER A 470 8.94 -1.22 24.51
N THR A 471 8.07 -0.35 25.02
CA THR A 471 8.24 1.11 24.89
C THR A 471 9.13 1.72 25.99
N TYR A 472 9.52 0.97 27.03
CA TYR A 472 10.32 1.50 28.14
C TYR A 472 11.76 1.82 27.72
N GLY A 473 12.26 3.03 28.01
CA GLY A 473 13.61 3.46 27.62
C GLY A 473 13.65 4.41 26.42
N GLY A 474 12.49 4.96 26.01
CA GLY A 474 12.42 6.12 25.11
C GLY A 474 11.87 7.37 25.80
N ASN A 475 12.08 8.54 25.18
CA ASN A 475 11.53 9.84 25.58
C ASN A 475 10.02 9.99 25.29
N LEU A 476 9.24 8.92 25.49
CA LEU A 476 7.80 8.90 25.28
C LEU A 476 7.07 9.02 26.62
N SER A 477 6.02 9.83 26.68
CA SER A 477 5.13 9.92 27.85
C SER A 477 4.29 8.64 28.02
N ARG A 478 3.76 8.40 29.24
CA ARG A 478 2.92 7.22 29.54
C ARG A 478 1.70 7.12 28.60
N LYS A 479 1.12 8.26 28.23
CA LYS A 479 -0.05 8.33 27.33
C LYS A 479 0.33 7.98 25.88
N GLU A 480 1.44 8.53 25.39
CA GLU A 480 1.94 8.22 24.03
C GLU A 480 2.35 6.75 23.90
N ARG A 481 2.95 6.17 24.95
CA ARG A 481 3.27 4.74 24.99
C ARG A 481 2.02 3.89 24.84
N ALA A 482 0.97 4.17 25.61
CA ALA A 482 -0.30 3.45 25.51
C ALA A 482 -0.96 3.65 24.14
N TYR A 483 -0.80 4.82 23.52
CA TYR A 483 -1.33 5.07 22.18
C TYR A 483 -0.61 4.22 21.12
N ILE A 484 0.73 4.18 21.17
CA ILE A 484 1.54 3.37 20.26
C ILE A 484 1.16 1.89 20.39
N THR A 485 0.96 1.37 21.60
CA THR A 485 0.61 -0.05 21.77
C THR A 485 -0.75 -0.40 21.20
N ILE A 486 -1.74 0.48 21.39
CA ILE A 486 -3.10 0.30 20.85
C ILE A 486 -3.10 0.30 19.32
N SER A 487 -2.21 1.07 18.68
CA SER A 487 -2.12 1.04 17.21
C SER A 487 -1.65 -0.30 16.65
N GLY A 488 -1.08 -1.19 17.48
CA GLY A 488 -0.77 -2.57 17.13
C GLY A 488 -1.91 -3.57 17.36
N PHE A 489 -3.10 -3.12 17.76
CA PHE A 489 -4.26 -3.99 18.02
C PHE A 489 -5.05 -4.40 16.75
N PRO A 490 -5.31 -3.51 15.77
CA PRO A 490 -6.16 -3.84 14.62
C PRO A 490 -5.54 -4.93 13.71
N LYS A 491 -6.28 -6.01 13.45
CA LYS A 491 -5.91 -7.10 12.53
C LYS A 491 -6.95 -7.21 11.40
N ALA A 492 -6.51 -7.26 10.14
CA ALA A 492 -7.43 -7.32 8.99
C ALA A 492 -6.76 -7.88 7.72
N THR A 493 -5.91 -7.07 7.09
CA THR A 493 -5.43 -7.26 5.71
C THR A 493 -4.53 -8.47 5.53
N VAL A 494 -3.58 -8.67 6.44
CA VAL A 494 -2.64 -9.78 6.35
C VAL A 494 -3.35 -11.11 6.65
N GLN A 495 -4.33 -11.09 7.55
CA GLN A 495 -5.18 -12.25 7.86
C GLN A 495 -6.04 -12.64 6.66
N ALA A 496 -6.63 -11.66 5.97
CA ALA A 496 -7.40 -11.89 4.76
C ALA A 496 -6.56 -12.49 3.62
N ALA A 497 -5.27 -12.14 3.56
CA ALA A 497 -4.36 -12.60 2.53
C ALA A 497 -3.70 -13.95 2.87
N LEU A 498 -3.22 -14.15 4.10
CA LEU A 498 -2.49 -15.35 4.52
C LEU A 498 -3.38 -16.49 5.02
N GLY A 499 -4.52 -16.18 5.64
CA GLY A 499 -5.44 -17.20 6.16
C GLY A 499 -5.83 -18.26 5.13
N PRO A 500 -6.23 -17.88 3.90
CA PRO A 500 -6.55 -18.82 2.83
C PRO A 500 -5.34 -19.60 2.28
N VAL A 501 -4.12 -19.05 2.38
CA VAL A 501 -2.92 -19.66 1.75
C VAL A 501 -2.65 -21.06 2.27
N ALA A 502 -2.82 -21.27 3.58
CA ALA A 502 -2.64 -22.60 4.16
C ALA A 502 -3.66 -23.61 3.63
N LEU A 503 -4.91 -23.16 3.41
CA LEU A 503 -5.98 -23.99 2.86
C LEU A 503 -5.75 -24.29 1.38
N ASP A 504 -5.28 -23.30 0.61
CA ASP A 504 -4.96 -23.47 -0.80
C ASP A 504 -3.80 -24.45 -1.00
N LEU A 505 -2.77 -24.39 -0.16
CA LEU A 505 -1.65 -25.34 -0.18
C LEU A 505 -2.07 -26.74 0.27
N ALA A 506 -2.94 -26.86 1.28
CA ALA A 506 -3.50 -28.14 1.71
C ALA A 506 -4.34 -28.80 0.59
N ARG A 507 -5.11 -28.01 -0.17
CA ARG A 507 -5.88 -28.50 -1.33
C ARG A 507 -5.00 -28.90 -2.52
N ALA A 508 -3.87 -28.22 -2.70
CA ALA A 508 -2.93 -28.49 -3.78
C ALA A 508 -1.97 -29.67 -3.46
N ALA A 509 -1.84 -30.05 -2.19
CA ALA A 509 -1.00 -31.17 -1.78
C ALA A 509 -1.56 -32.50 -2.33
N THR A 510 -0.72 -33.25 -3.03
CA THR A 510 -1.08 -34.52 -3.72
C THR A 510 -1.56 -35.62 -2.76
N THR A 511 -1.16 -35.57 -1.49
CA THR A 511 -1.60 -36.51 -0.46
C THR A 511 -2.70 -35.87 0.37
N ALA A 512 -3.96 -36.20 0.07
CA ALA A 512 -5.13 -35.67 0.75
C ALA A 512 -5.23 -36.22 2.18
N ASN A 513 -4.53 -35.61 3.12
CA ASN A 513 -4.74 -35.82 4.55
C ASN A 513 -5.88 -34.92 5.00
N ASN A 514 -7.07 -35.50 5.24
CA ASN A 514 -8.25 -34.77 5.71
C ASN A 514 -7.96 -33.94 6.98
N ASP A 515 -7.06 -34.43 7.84
CA ASP A 515 -6.62 -33.72 9.05
C ASP A 515 -5.89 -32.40 8.73
N GLN A 516 -5.05 -32.38 7.69
CA GLN A 516 -4.37 -31.15 7.27
C GLN A 516 -5.35 -30.12 6.72
N LEU A 517 -6.39 -30.58 6.00
CA LEU A 517 -7.45 -29.70 5.50
C LEU A 517 -8.27 -29.10 6.65
N ALA A 518 -8.58 -29.89 7.68
CA ALA A 518 -9.27 -29.42 8.88
C ALA A 518 -8.42 -28.37 9.64
N LEU A 519 -7.12 -28.62 9.82
CA LEU A 519 -6.20 -27.66 10.45
C LEU A 519 -6.10 -26.36 9.66
N ALA A 520 -6.00 -26.44 8.33
CA ALA A 520 -5.96 -25.26 7.47
C ALA A 520 -7.28 -24.48 7.48
N SER A 521 -8.42 -25.19 7.55
CA SER A 521 -9.74 -24.58 7.74
C SER A 521 -9.83 -23.83 9.08
N ASN A 522 -9.30 -24.42 10.16
CA ASN A 522 -9.24 -23.75 11.46
C ASN A 522 -8.41 -22.45 11.39
N VAL A 523 -7.26 -22.46 10.69
CA VAL A 523 -6.46 -21.25 10.48
C VAL A 523 -7.25 -20.16 9.77
N LEU A 524 -7.98 -20.51 8.71
CA LEU A 524 -8.83 -19.60 7.97
C LEU A 524 -9.94 -19.01 8.85
N ILE A 525 -10.70 -19.86 9.56
CA ILE A 525 -11.83 -19.45 10.41
C ILE A 525 -11.35 -18.48 11.50
N ILE A 526 -10.27 -18.84 12.20
CA ILE A 526 -9.72 -18.02 13.28
C ILE A 526 -9.16 -16.70 12.74
N SER A 527 -8.56 -16.71 11.55
CA SER A 527 -8.15 -15.49 10.86
C SER A 527 -9.33 -14.56 10.62
N VAL A 528 -10.47 -15.07 10.19
CA VAL A 528 -11.69 -14.27 10.00
C VAL A 528 -12.23 -13.74 11.33
N LEU A 529 -12.24 -14.55 12.39
CA LEU A 529 -12.63 -14.09 13.72
C LEU A 529 -11.75 -12.94 14.21
N ALA A 530 -10.44 -13.00 13.94
CA ALA A 530 -9.54 -11.89 14.25
C ALA A 530 -9.88 -10.60 13.51
N ILE A 531 -10.25 -10.70 12.22
CA ILE A 531 -10.72 -9.55 11.43
C ILE A 531 -11.98 -8.94 12.08
N ILE A 532 -12.98 -9.79 12.38
CA ILE A 532 -14.28 -9.36 12.89
C ILE A 532 -14.14 -8.69 14.27
N PHE A 533 -13.34 -9.25 15.18
CA PHE A 533 -13.21 -8.70 16.53
C PHE A 533 -12.27 -7.50 16.59
N THR A 534 -11.08 -7.60 15.98
CA THR A 534 -10.00 -6.64 16.30
C THR A 534 -9.98 -5.42 15.38
N ALA A 535 -10.39 -5.52 14.12
CA ALA A 535 -10.42 -4.38 13.20
C ALA A 535 -11.35 -3.24 13.67
N PRO A 536 -12.64 -3.49 13.98
CA PRO A 536 -13.54 -2.42 14.41
C PRO A 536 -13.18 -1.91 15.80
N LEU A 537 -12.88 -2.81 16.75
CA LEU A 537 -12.48 -2.43 18.10
C LEU A 537 -11.20 -1.58 18.08
N GLY A 538 -10.21 -1.98 17.27
CA GLY A 538 -8.96 -1.23 17.11
C GLY A 538 -9.17 0.16 16.52
N ALA A 539 -9.99 0.28 15.47
CA ALA A 539 -10.30 1.58 14.86
C ALA A 539 -11.00 2.52 15.87
N ILE A 540 -12.01 2.03 16.58
CA ILE A 540 -12.74 2.79 17.60
C ILE A 540 -11.81 3.23 18.73
N LEU A 541 -10.97 2.31 19.20
CA LEU A 541 -10.06 2.54 20.32
C LEU A 541 -9.01 3.60 19.96
N MET A 542 -8.43 3.53 18.77
CA MET A 542 -7.46 4.54 18.30
C MET A 542 -8.12 5.92 18.14
N LEU A 543 -9.30 5.99 17.51
CA LEU A 543 -9.99 7.27 17.26
C LEU A 543 -10.45 7.96 18.55
N ARG A 544 -10.97 7.21 19.52
CA ARG A 544 -11.47 7.81 20.78
C ARG A 544 -10.35 8.21 21.75
N LEU A 545 -9.25 7.46 21.77
CA LEU A 545 -8.16 7.71 22.69
C LEU A 545 -7.16 8.74 22.18
N ALA A 546 -7.06 8.93 20.86
CA ALA A 546 -6.14 9.90 20.27
C ALA A 546 -6.27 11.33 20.85
N PRO A 547 -7.47 11.95 20.97
CA PRO A 547 -7.61 13.29 21.54
C PRO A 547 -7.19 13.41 23.01
N HIS A 548 -7.28 12.30 23.77
CA HIS A 548 -6.98 12.30 25.20
C HIS A 548 -5.49 12.02 25.49
N TRP A 549 -4.83 11.30 24.60
CA TRP A 549 -3.49 10.75 24.80
C TRP A 549 -2.40 11.42 23.97
N LEU A 550 -2.77 12.06 22.86
CA LEU A 550 -1.86 12.83 22.01
C LEU A 550 -2.00 14.32 22.28
N LYS A 551 -0.86 15.04 22.20
CA LYS A 551 -0.85 16.50 22.27
C LYS A 551 -1.21 17.07 20.88
N HIS A 552 -1.88 18.21 20.86
CA HIS A 552 -1.96 19.04 19.65
C HIS A 552 -0.56 19.55 19.29
N GLY A 553 -0.18 19.40 18.03
CA GLY A 553 1.00 20.06 17.51
C GLY A 553 0.70 21.52 17.21
N ASP A 554 1.60 22.42 17.60
CA ASP A 554 1.57 23.81 17.13
C ASP A 554 1.69 23.84 15.60
N ALA A 555 1.10 24.86 14.97
CA ALA A 555 1.24 25.06 13.54
C ALA A 555 2.73 25.15 13.20
N VAL A 556 3.19 24.37 12.22
CA VAL A 556 4.49 24.63 11.58
C VAL A 556 4.34 26.03 10.97
N GLU A 557 4.91 27.05 11.62
CA GLU A 557 5.13 28.34 10.99
C GLU A 557 5.91 28.05 9.72
N ALA A 558 5.33 28.44 8.58
CA ALA A 558 6.10 28.55 7.36
C ALA A 558 7.32 29.40 7.71
N VAL A 559 8.52 28.84 7.53
CA VAL A 559 9.76 29.57 7.70
C VAL A 559 9.65 30.81 6.82
N ASP A 560 9.44 31.96 7.46
CA ASP A 560 9.49 33.24 6.76
C ASP A 560 10.87 33.34 6.10
N SER A 561 10.81 33.61 4.81
CA SER A 561 11.93 33.86 3.91
C SER A 561 13.03 34.66 4.61
N PRO A 562 14.33 34.33 4.45
CA PRO A 562 15.39 35.16 5.00
C PRO A 562 15.33 36.53 4.30
N THR A 563 14.88 37.55 5.03
CA THR A 563 15.03 38.95 4.60
C THR A 563 16.52 39.24 4.48
N THR A 564 16.94 39.47 3.24
CA THR A 564 18.26 39.97 2.85
C THR A 564 18.64 41.20 3.69
N PRO A 565 19.80 41.24 4.35
CA PRO A 565 20.27 42.48 4.96
C PRO A 565 20.69 43.46 3.85
N THR A 566 20.04 44.61 3.81
CA THR A 566 20.42 45.74 2.95
C THR A 566 21.66 46.42 3.56
N PRO A 567 22.71 46.76 2.79
CA PRO A 567 23.85 47.48 3.33
C PRO A 567 23.50 48.97 3.37
N THR A 568 23.61 49.60 4.55
CA THR A 568 23.71 51.06 4.64
C THR A 568 25.04 51.41 5.32
N ALA A 569 25.90 52.02 4.50
CA ALA A 569 27.11 52.70 4.94
C ALA A 569 26.73 54.10 5.46
N THR A 570 27.16 54.40 6.69
CA THR A 570 27.50 55.71 7.30
C THR A 570 27.64 55.40 8.80
N GLY A 571 28.81 55.32 9.42
CA GLY A 571 29.75 56.42 9.60
C GLY A 571 29.50 57.07 10.96
N GLN A 572 30.14 56.58 12.04
CA GLN A 572 30.70 57.43 13.10
C GLN A 572 31.54 56.63 14.12
N VAL A 573 32.71 57.21 14.36
CA VAL A 573 33.77 57.00 15.34
C VAL A 573 33.28 56.83 16.79
N SER A 574 33.82 55.86 17.54
CA SER A 574 34.51 56.11 18.83
C SER A 574 35.05 54.84 19.52
N ALA A 575 36.37 54.86 19.71
CA ALA A 575 37.23 54.15 20.68
C ALA A 575 36.59 53.42 21.88
N PHE A 576 37.12 52.23 22.24
CA PHE A 576 38.03 52.05 23.39
C PHE A 576 38.57 50.59 23.55
N LYS A 577 39.90 50.50 23.67
CA LYS A 577 40.80 49.57 24.43
C LYS A 577 40.40 48.09 24.68
N ARG A 578 41.21 47.14 24.21
CA ARG A 578 42.38 46.49 24.90
C ARG A 578 41.99 45.74 26.19
N THR A 579 41.99 44.41 26.14
CA THR A 579 43.16 43.56 26.46
C THR A 579 42.96 42.18 25.85
#